data_AF-A0A9W9L0R3-F1
#
_entry.id   AF-A0A9W9L0R3-F1
#
_cell.length_a   1.000
_cell.length_b   1.000
_cell.length_c   1.000
_cell.angle_alpha   90.00
_cell.angle_beta   90.00
_cell.angle_gamma   90.00
#
_symmetry.space_group_name_H-M   'P 1'
#
loop_
_entity.id
_entity.type
_entity.pdbx_description
1 polymer ?
#
loop_
_entity_poly.entity_id
_entity_poly.type
_entity_poly.pdbx_seq_one_letter_code
_entity_poly.pdbx_strand_id
1 'polypeptide(L)'
;MPPPTPANDEAHQQLLNSLDISHVPKPFRNPHWKPSQRRNKNLKQIISEASRKEASVMATQANSGATTPGTSAVTDGTRTPAEGAAPNLSQATQNLSTLVLEKNARATFATGPAVTYTNIESAPSFNPAYKHRYCDITGLDGPYTDPKTRLRYHDKEIFKVIRSLAQGVPENYLEARGAHTILK
;
A
#
# COMPACT_ATOMS: atom_id res chain seq x y z
N MET A 1 -16.06 -5.36 42.90
CA MET A 1 -16.88 -6.05 41.88
C MET A 1 -17.42 -7.31 42.52
N PRO A 2 -18.71 -7.66 42.34
CA PRO A 2 -19.23 -8.93 42.83
C PRO A 2 -18.47 -10.09 42.17
N PRO A 3 -18.19 -11.20 42.87
CA PRO A 3 -17.49 -12.33 42.30
C PRO A 3 -18.31 -12.97 41.17
N PRO A 4 -17.66 -13.49 40.12
CA PRO A 4 -18.35 -14.20 39.04
C PRO A 4 -19.12 -15.38 39.63
N THR A 5 -20.43 -15.41 39.39
CA THR A 5 -21.29 -16.54 39.76
C THR A 5 -21.16 -17.63 38.71
N PRO A 6 -21.20 -18.92 39.09
CA PRO A 6 -21.02 -20.03 38.14
C PRO A 6 -22.02 -20.00 36.98
N ALA A 7 -23.23 -19.48 37.20
CA ALA A 7 -24.24 -19.29 36.16
C ALA A 7 -23.84 -18.27 35.07
N ASN A 8 -23.08 -17.22 35.44
CA ASN A 8 -22.58 -16.24 34.47
C ASN A 8 -21.43 -16.83 33.63
N ASP A 9 -20.61 -17.69 34.25
CA ASP A 9 -19.52 -18.38 33.55
C ASP A 9 -20.05 -19.40 32.54
N GLU A 10 -21.12 -20.12 32.87
CA GLU A 10 -21.80 -21.05 31.96
C GLU A 10 -22.45 -20.31 30.78
N ALA A 11 -23.15 -19.20 31.03
CA ALA A 11 -23.74 -18.38 29.97
C ALA A 11 -22.67 -17.80 29.04
N HIS A 12 -21.52 -17.37 29.59
CA HIS A 12 -20.39 -16.89 28.80
C HIS A 12 -19.76 -18.01 27.95
N GLN A 13 -19.61 -19.22 28.50
CA GLN A 13 -19.12 -20.38 27.73
C GLN A 13 -20.07 -20.77 26.60
N GLN A 14 -21.38 -20.75 26.83
CA GLN A 14 -22.39 -21.00 25.78
C GLN A 14 -22.30 -19.97 24.65
N LEU A 15 -22.08 -18.69 24.99
CA LEU A 15 -21.87 -17.64 24.00
C LEU A 15 -20.62 -17.92 23.15
N LEU A 16 -19.49 -18.24 23.78
CA LEU A 16 -18.25 -18.56 23.05
C LEU A 16 -18.43 -19.75 22.10
N ASN A 17 -19.11 -20.81 22.55
CA ASN A 17 -19.39 -21.99 21.72
C ASN A 17 -20.29 -21.65 20.52
N SER A 18 -21.27 -20.76 20.71
CA SER A 18 -22.16 -20.31 19.63
C SER A 18 -21.43 -19.49 18.55
N LEU A 19 -20.37 -18.77 18.93
CA LEU A 19 -19.57 -17.94 18.03
C LEU A 19 -18.43 -18.73 17.36
N ASP A 20 -18.18 -19.98 17.77
CA ASP A 20 -17.12 -20.79 17.21
C ASP A 20 -17.54 -21.44 15.86
N ILE A 21 -16.95 -20.92 14.80
CA ILE A 21 -17.13 -21.42 13.43
C ILE A 21 -16.32 -22.70 13.14
N SER A 22 -15.56 -23.23 14.10
CA SER A 22 -14.77 -24.45 13.94
C SER A 22 -15.66 -25.70 13.89
N HIS A 23 -16.73 -25.71 14.67
CA HIS A 23 -17.71 -26.80 14.77
C HIS A 23 -18.73 -26.83 13.62
N VAL A 24 -18.81 -25.73 12.84
CA VAL A 24 -19.72 -25.63 11.70
C VAL A 24 -19.11 -26.39 10.50
N PRO A 25 -19.82 -27.39 9.92
CA PRO A 25 -19.33 -28.11 8.76
C PRO A 25 -19.23 -27.18 7.56
N LYS A 26 -18.13 -27.32 6.78
CA LYS A 26 -17.82 -26.47 5.62
C LYS A 26 -17.84 -27.31 4.32
N PRO A 27 -19.02 -27.78 3.85
CA PRO A 27 -19.12 -28.68 2.69
C PRO A 27 -18.66 -28.02 1.38
N PHE A 28 -18.63 -26.69 1.34
CA PHE A 28 -18.15 -25.90 0.21
C PHE A 28 -16.62 -25.70 0.18
N ARG A 29 -15.88 -26.08 1.24
CA ARG A 29 -14.43 -25.88 1.31
C ARG A 29 -13.70 -27.11 0.78
N ASN A 30 -12.90 -26.93 -0.28
CA ASN A 30 -12.10 -28.01 -0.83
C ASN A 30 -11.07 -28.54 0.21
N PRO A 31 -11.13 -29.83 0.60
CA PRO A 31 -10.20 -30.43 1.56
C PRO A 31 -8.75 -30.49 1.07
N HIS A 32 -8.54 -30.51 -0.25
CA HIS A 32 -7.22 -30.65 -0.86
C HIS A 32 -6.45 -29.32 -0.94
N TRP A 33 -7.14 -28.19 -0.77
CA TRP A 33 -6.49 -26.89 -0.84
C TRP A 33 -5.59 -26.66 0.39
N LYS A 34 -4.30 -26.42 0.15
CA LYS A 34 -3.33 -26.11 1.20
C LYS A 34 -2.92 -24.64 1.14
N PRO A 35 -2.99 -23.90 2.26
CA PRO A 35 -2.56 -22.51 2.28
C PRO A 35 -1.06 -22.38 2.01
N SER A 36 -0.67 -21.42 1.17
CA SER A 36 0.75 -21.06 0.99
C SER A 36 1.32 -20.39 2.24
N GLN A 37 2.58 -20.67 2.56
CA GLN A 37 3.28 -20.02 3.68
C GLN A 37 3.55 -18.54 3.41
N ARG A 38 3.73 -18.14 2.14
CA ARG A 38 4.13 -16.78 1.74
C ARG A 38 2.93 -15.88 1.41
N ARG A 39 1.90 -15.86 2.27
CA ARG A 39 0.67 -15.06 2.07
C ARG A 39 0.64 -13.76 2.86
N ASN A 40 1.09 -13.80 4.12
CA ASN A 40 1.05 -12.64 5.00
C ASN A 40 2.29 -11.77 4.72
N LYS A 41 2.13 -10.73 3.90
CA LYS A 41 3.21 -9.81 3.52
C LYS A 41 2.88 -8.39 3.95
N ASN A 42 3.89 -7.63 4.36
CA ASN A 42 3.74 -6.20 4.60
C ASN A 42 3.64 -5.45 3.24
N LEU A 43 2.98 -4.29 3.23
CA LEU A 43 2.92 -3.41 2.06
C LEU A 43 4.29 -3.17 1.42
N LYS A 44 5.34 -2.95 2.23
CA LYS A 44 6.72 -2.78 1.72
C LYS A 44 7.21 -3.99 0.93
N GLN A 45 6.92 -5.20 1.42
CA GLN A 45 7.31 -6.44 0.74
C GLN A 45 6.51 -6.63 -0.56
N ILE A 46 5.20 -6.31 -0.55
CA ILE A 46 4.35 -6.40 -1.74
C ILE A 46 4.82 -5.42 -2.81
N ILE A 47 5.08 -4.16 -2.44
CA ILE A 47 5.58 -3.12 -3.35
C ILE A 47 6.96 -3.51 -3.89
N SER A 48 7.86 -4.00 -3.04
CA SER A 48 9.19 -4.46 -3.46
C SER A 48 9.12 -5.64 -4.45
N GLU A 49 8.27 -6.63 -4.19
CA GLU A 49 8.07 -7.75 -5.11
C GLU A 49 7.45 -7.31 -6.44
N ALA A 50 6.49 -6.38 -6.41
CA ALA A 50 5.87 -5.82 -7.62
C ALA A 50 6.91 -5.09 -8.49
N SER A 51 7.71 -4.21 -7.88
CA SER A 51 8.80 -3.49 -8.58
C SER A 51 9.84 -4.47 -9.18
N ARG A 52 10.26 -5.49 -8.42
CA ARG A 52 11.20 -6.50 -8.91
C ARG A 52 10.63 -7.31 -10.07
N LYS A 53 9.33 -7.63 -10.02
CA LYS A 53 8.63 -8.32 -11.11
C LYS A 53 8.57 -7.45 -12.37
N GLU A 54 8.20 -6.18 -12.26
CA GLU A 54 8.17 -5.25 -13.39
C GLU A 54 9.55 -5.14 -14.06
N ALA A 55 10.63 -5.01 -13.28
CA ALA A 55 12.00 -4.98 -13.80
C ALA A 55 12.39 -6.27 -14.54
N SER A 56 11.99 -7.44 -14.02
CA SER A 56 12.29 -8.72 -14.67
C SER A 56 11.55 -8.92 -16.00
N VAL A 57 10.35 -8.35 -16.14
CA VAL A 57 9.58 -8.40 -17.39
C VAL A 57 10.22 -7.46 -18.45
N MET A 58 10.65 -6.26 -18.05
CA MET A 58 11.40 -5.35 -18.93
C MET A 58 12.70 -5.98 -19.46
N ALA A 59 13.48 -6.62 -18.59
CA ALA A 59 14.75 -7.24 -18.96
C ALA A 59 14.59 -8.38 -19.97
N THR A 60 13.51 -9.16 -19.86
CA THR A 60 13.25 -10.29 -20.76
C THR A 60 12.86 -9.81 -22.17
N GLN A 61 12.17 -8.67 -22.27
CA GLN A 61 11.73 -8.12 -23.55
C GLN A 61 12.88 -7.58 -24.41
N ALA A 62 13.94 -7.06 -23.78
CA ALA A 62 15.14 -6.63 -24.48
C ALA A 62 15.88 -7.78 -25.18
N ASN A 63 15.60 -9.04 -24.83
CA ASN A 63 16.27 -10.22 -25.38
C ASN A 63 15.41 -11.04 -26.35
N SER A 64 14.11 -10.73 -26.51
CA SER A 64 13.21 -11.52 -27.37
C SER A 64 13.22 -11.12 -28.85
N GLY A 65 14.05 -10.16 -29.25
CA GLY A 65 14.17 -9.72 -30.66
C GLY A 65 15.19 -10.49 -31.51
N ALA A 66 15.97 -11.41 -30.95
CA ALA A 66 17.14 -11.98 -31.63
C ALA A 66 17.07 -13.48 -31.96
N THR A 67 15.97 -14.19 -31.68
CA THR A 67 15.91 -15.65 -31.93
C THR A 67 14.50 -16.14 -32.23
N THR A 68 13.93 -15.66 -33.32
CA THR A 68 12.95 -16.46 -34.07
C THR A 68 13.66 -16.94 -35.32
N PRO A 69 13.95 -18.25 -35.49
CA PRO A 69 14.37 -18.78 -36.77
C PRO A 69 13.22 -18.55 -37.74
N GLY A 70 13.40 -17.62 -38.69
CA GLY A 70 12.49 -17.48 -39.80
C GLY A 70 12.50 -18.77 -40.58
N THR A 71 11.46 -19.59 -40.42
CA THR A 71 11.19 -20.69 -41.35
C THR A 71 10.91 -20.07 -42.71
N SER A 72 11.84 -20.34 -43.62
CA SER A 72 11.85 -19.99 -45.02
C SER A 72 10.46 -20.03 -45.65
N ALA A 73 10.11 -18.95 -46.33
CA ALA A 73 8.99 -18.89 -47.25
C ALA A 73 9.16 -19.97 -48.32
N VAL A 74 8.43 -21.08 -48.18
CA VAL A 74 8.10 -21.95 -49.29
C VAL A 74 6.76 -21.47 -49.82
N THR A 75 6.82 -20.81 -50.96
CA THR A 75 5.70 -20.55 -51.87
C THR A 75 5.06 -21.88 -52.25
N ASP A 76 3.80 -22.08 -51.87
CA ASP A 76 2.85 -22.70 -52.78
C ASP A 76 1.46 -22.07 -52.60
N GLY A 77 0.86 -21.75 -53.73
CA GLY A 77 -0.36 -20.96 -53.82
C GLY A 77 -1.61 -21.75 -53.44
N THR A 78 -2.69 -21.00 -53.23
CA THR A 78 -4.08 -21.48 -53.11
C THR A 78 -4.56 -21.73 -51.66
N ARG A 79 -5.01 -20.67 -50.98
CA ARG A 79 -6.30 -20.66 -50.26
C ARG A 79 -6.72 -19.26 -49.78
N THR A 80 -8.02 -19.04 -49.94
CA THR A 80 -8.90 -17.87 -49.77
C THR A 80 -8.81 -17.19 -48.39
N PRO A 81 -9.01 -15.86 -48.26
CA PRO A 81 -9.10 -15.19 -46.96
C PRO A 81 -10.44 -15.55 -46.30
N ALA A 82 -10.40 -16.33 -45.23
CA ALA A 82 -11.56 -16.57 -44.38
C ALA A 82 -11.58 -15.53 -43.25
N GLU A 83 -12.55 -14.63 -43.29
CA GLU A 83 -13.05 -13.87 -42.14
C GLU A 83 -13.37 -14.83 -40.99
N GLY A 84 -12.95 -14.46 -39.78
CA GLY A 84 -13.25 -15.23 -38.57
C GLY A 84 -12.05 -15.56 -37.70
N ALA A 85 -11.03 -14.70 -37.64
CA ALA A 85 -10.08 -14.75 -36.53
C ALA A 85 -10.78 -14.15 -35.30
N ALA A 86 -11.20 -15.02 -34.37
CA ALA A 86 -11.56 -14.58 -33.03
C ALA A 86 -10.42 -13.67 -32.51
N PRO A 87 -10.71 -12.48 -31.97
CA PRO A 87 -9.66 -11.57 -31.53
C PRO A 87 -8.83 -12.31 -30.48
N ASN A 88 -7.55 -12.57 -30.79
CA ASN A 88 -6.62 -13.27 -29.91
C ASN A 88 -6.41 -12.43 -28.65
N LEU A 89 -7.27 -12.62 -27.65
CA LEU A 89 -7.28 -11.88 -26.40
C LEU A 89 -5.95 -12.01 -25.65
N SER A 90 -5.28 -13.16 -25.78
CA SER A 90 -3.93 -13.40 -25.24
C SER A 90 -2.87 -12.50 -25.89
N GLN A 91 -2.91 -12.29 -27.20
CA GLN A 91 -2.00 -11.37 -27.90
C GLN A 91 -2.35 -9.90 -27.58
N ALA A 92 -3.63 -9.56 -27.50
CA ALA A 92 -4.09 -8.21 -27.17
C ALA A 92 -3.71 -7.79 -25.73
N THR A 93 -3.85 -8.69 -24.74
CA THR A 93 -3.47 -8.43 -23.34
C THR A 93 -1.96 -8.28 -23.16
N GLN A 94 -1.15 -9.03 -23.91
CA GLN A 94 0.31 -8.86 -23.93
C GLN A 94 0.67 -7.46 -24.44
N ASN A 95 0.08 -7.01 -25.55
CA ASN A 95 0.35 -5.68 -26.12
C ASN A 95 -0.06 -4.52 -25.20
N LEU A 96 -1.12 -4.67 -24.41
CA LEU A 96 -1.50 -3.66 -23.41
C LEU A 96 -0.54 -3.64 -22.22
N SER A 97 -0.11 -4.82 -21.77
CA SER A 97 0.82 -4.92 -20.64
C SER A 97 2.17 -4.25 -20.94
N THR A 98 2.62 -4.30 -22.19
CA THR A 98 3.89 -3.71 -22.64
C THR A 98 3.81 -2.19 -22.74
N LEU A 99 2.69 -1.66 -23.27
CA LEU A 99 2.43 -0.22 -23.32
C LEU A 99 2.32 0.40 -21.92
N VAL A 100 1.70 -0.30 -20.96
CA VAL A 100 1.65 0.14 -19.56
C VAL A 100 3.05 0.12 -18.94
N LEU A 101 3.86 -0.91 -19.22
CA LEU A 101 5.24 -1.02 -18.75
C LEU A 101 6.11 0.15 -19.27
N GLU A 102 6.04 0.46 -20.56
CA GLU A 102 6.81 1.54 -21.18
C GLU A 102 6.41 2.91 -20.61
N LYS A 103 5.10 3.14 -20.44
CA LYS A 103 4.59 4.37 -19.82
C LYS A 103 5.07 4.50 -18.37
N ASN A 104 5.10 3.40 -17.63
CA ASN A 104 5.62 3.35 -16.26
C ASN A 104 7.14 3.58 -16.18
N ALA A 105 7.92 3.05 -17.14
CA ALA A 105 9.37 3.29 -17.24
C ALA A 105 9.68 4.76 -17.53
N ARG A 106 8.90 5.40 -18.42
CA ARG A 106 9.07 6.82 -18.73
C ARG A 106 8.71 7.72 -17.55
N ALA A 107 7.74 7.28 -16.76
CA ALA A 107 7.33 7.90 -15.51
C ALA A 107 8.43 7.89 -14.44
N THR A 108 9.27 6.85 -14.35
CA THR A 108 10.40 6.79 -13.39
C THR A 108 11.48 7.85 -13.61
N PHE A 109 11.59 8.43 -14.81
CA PHE A 109 12.57 9.48 -15.14
C PHE A 109 11.97 10.90 -15.17
N ALA A 110 10.70 11.05 -14.83
CA ALA A 110 10.09 12.37 -14.71
C ALA A 110 10.55 13.06 -13.42
N THR A 111 10.78 14.37 -13.48
CA THR A 111 11.21 15.23 -12.35
C THR A 111 10.12 15.47 -11.29
N GLY A 112 9.05 14.66 -11.29
CA GLY A 112 7.94 14.72 -10.36
C GLY A 112 7.20 13.39 -10.26
N PRO A 113 6.29 13.23 -9.29
CA PRO A 113 5.54 11.99 -9.09
C PRO A 113 4.72 11.69 -10.34
N ALA A 114 5.15 10.67 -11.07
CA ALA A 114 4.51 10.31 -12.30
C ALA A 114 3.28 9.42 -12.02
N VAL A 115 2.16 9.82 -12.61
CA VAL A 115 0.89 9.11 -12.52
C VAL A 115 0.99 7.85 -13.38
N THR A 116 1.40 6.74 -12.79
CA THR A 116 1.28 5.42 -13.40
C THR A 116 -0.01 4.77 -12.94
N TYR A 117 -0.54 3.82 -13.72
CA TYR A 117 -1.71 3.03 -13.31
C TYR A 117 -1.47 2.22 -12.02
N THR A 118 -0.20 2.07 -11.60
CA THR A 118 0.23 1.33 -10.41
C THR A 118 0.67 2.23 -9.25
N ASN A 119 0.95 3.51 -9.48
CA ASN A 119 1.41 4.43 -8.45
C ASN A 119 0.20 5.14 -7.80
N ILE A 120 -0.12 4.73 -6.58
CA ILE A 120 -1.24 5.26 -5.79
C ILE A 120 -0.79 6.46 -4.94
N GLU A 121 0.50 6.80 -4.95
CA GLU A 121 1.03 7.89 -4.12
C GLU A 121 0.66 9.26 -4.71
N SER A 122 -0.04 10.06 -3.90
CA SER A 122 -0.33 11.46 -4.23
C SER A 122 0.93 12.31 -4.14
N ALA A 123 1.08 13.26 -5.06
CA ALA A 123 2.11 14.29 -4.97
C ALA A 123 2.03 15.06 -3.64
N PRO A 124 3.16 15.51 -3.07
CA PRO A 124 3.13 16.37 -1.90
C PRO A 124 2.42 17.68 -2.23
N SER A 125 1.65 18.19 -1.27
CA SER A 125 0.93 19.45 -1.44
C SER A 125 1.87 20.65 -1.36
N PHE A 126 1.78 21.57 -2.32
CA PHE A 126 2.45 22.89 -2.26
C PHE A 126 1.53 24.01 -1.70
N ASN A 127 0.32 23.66 -1.26
CA ASN A 127 -0.67 24.64 -0.82
C ASN A 127 -0.22 25.36 0.47
N PRO A 128 -0.09 26.70 0.47
CA PRO A 128 0.22 27.49 1.65
C PRO A 128 -0.77 27.32 2.81
N ALA A 129 -1.98 26.81 2.59
CA ALA A 129 -2.94 26.53 3.66
C ALA A 129 -2.43 25.47 4.66
N TYR A 130 -1.54 24.56 4.24
CA TYR A 130 -0.82 23.67 5.17
C TYR A 130 0.23 24.40 6.03
N LYS A 131 0.52 25.68 5.74
CA LYS A 131 1.37 26.53 6.57
C LYS A 131 0.62 27.16 7.75
N HIS A 132 -0.71 27.03 7.83
CA HIS A 132 -1.41 27.38 9.07
C HIS A 132 -0.94 26.42 10.16
N ARG A 133 -0.18 26.98 11.09
CA ARG A 133 0.45 26.23 12.17
C ARG A 133 -0.53 26.27 13.32
N TYR A 134 -1.12 25.14 13.67
CA TYR A 134 -1.93 25.03 14.86
C TYR A 134 -1.07 24.70 16.08
N CYS A 135 -1.53 25.09 17.26
CA CYS A 135 -0.96 24.70 18.53
C CYS A 135 -1.15 23.20 18.74
N ASP A 136 -0.08 22.51 19.15
CA ASP A 136 -0.09 21.05 19.28
C ASP A 136 -0.94 20.57 20.48
N ILE A 137 -1.24 21.45 21.44
CA ILE A 137 -2.00 21.13 22.65
C ILE A 137 -3.48 21.51 22.50
N THR A 138 -3.78 22.71 22.03
CA THR A 138 -5.16 23.26 22.03
C THR A 138 -5.82 23.27 20.65
N GLY A 139 -5.06 23.16 19.56
CA GLY A 139 -5.58 23.26 18.19
C GLY A 139 -5.91 24.69 17.72
N LEU A 140 -5.71 25.72 18.56
CA LEU A 140 -5.82 27.13 18.17
C LEU A 140 -4.66 27.53 17.24
N ASP A 141 -4.67 28.76 16.71
CA ASP A 141 -3.54 29.25 15.91
C ASP A 141 -2.23 29.22 16.73
N GLY A 142 -1.16 28.74 16.14
CA GLY A 142 0.12 28.46 16.80
C GLY A 142 1.24 29.30 16.18
N PRO A 143 1.23 30.64 16.36
CA PRO A 143 2.21 31.53 15.74
C PRO A 143 3.63 31.28 16.24
N TYR A 144 3.79 30.75 17.46
CA TYR A 144 5.10 30.56 18.11
C TYR A 144 5.50 29.10 18.21
N THR A 145 6.82 28.85 18.24
CA THR A 145 7.40 27.51 18.40
C THR A 145 8.51 27.55 19.44
N ASP A 146 8.47 26.61 20.40
CA ASP A 146 9.50 26.51 21.44
C ASP A 146 10.79 25.88 20.86
N PRO A 147 11.97 26.52 20.98
CA PRO A 147 13.21 25.97 20.43
C PRO A 147 13.69 24.69 21.13
N LYS A 148 13.27 24.45 22.38
CA LYS A 148 13.67 23.25 23.14
C LYS A 148 12.84 22.04 22.75
N THR A 149 11.52 22.16 22.81
CA THR A 149 10.60 21.04 22.57
C THR A 149 10.08 20.96 21.13
N ARG A 150 10.28 22.00 20.31
CA ARG A 150 9.71 22.15 18.95
C ARG A 150 8.18 22.11 18.89
N LEU A 151 7.51 22.28 20.04
CA LEU A 151 6.06 22.39 20.13
C LEU A 151 5.60 23.80 19.72
N ARG A 152 4.44 23.85 19.06
CA ARG A 152 3.76 25.08 18.65
C ARG A 152 2.77 25.51 19.72
N TYR A 153 2.74 26.79 20.05
CA TYR A 153 1.87 27.35 21.08
C TYR A 153 1.22 28.68 20.66
N HIS A 154 0.05 28.96 21.23
CA HIS A 154 -0.72 30.19 20.96
C HIS A 154 -0.31 31.33 21.91
N ASP A 155 -0.33 31.06 23.23
CA ASP A 155 -0.14 32.08 24.26
C ASP A 155 0.89 31.69 25.33
N LYS A 156 1.10 32.61 26.28
CA LYS A 156 1.98 32.42 27.44
C LYS A 156 1.50 31.34 28.40
N GLU A 157 0.21 31.01 28.43
CA GLU A 157 -0.36 30.03 29.36
C GLU A 157 -0.02 28.62 28.90
N ILE A 158 -0.20 28.35 27.61
CA ILE A 158 0.23 27.11 26.97
C ILE A 158 1.74 26.97 27.05
N PHE A 159 2.51 28.04 26.87
CA PHE A 159 3.96 27.98 27.06
C PHE A 159 4.37 27.56 28.49
N LYS A 160 3.67 28.05 29.52
CA LYS A 160 3.89 27.59 30.90
C LYS A 160 3.57 26.11 31.06
N VAL A 161 2.47 25.64 30.46
CA VAL A 161 2.11 24.21 30.46
C VAL A 161 3.24 23.40 29.83
N ILE A 162 3.73 23.78 28.65
CA ILE A 162 4.85 23.12 27.95
C ILE A 162 6.07 22.98 28.85
N ARG A 163 6.38 23.99 29.66
CA ARG A 163 7.53 23.97 30.59
C ARG A 163 7.32 23.10 31.82
N SER A 164 6.07 22.81 32.18
CA SER A 164 5.70 21.90 33.27
C SER A 164 5.53 20.45 32.83
N LEU A 165 5.52 20.16 31.52
CA LEU A 165 5.36 18.81 31.00
C LEU A 165 6.52 17.91 31.46
N ALA A 166 6.17 16.67 31.82
CA ALA A 166 7.15 15.63 32.10
C ALA A 166 7.97 15.29 30.85
N GLN A 167 9.18 14.77 31.07
CA GLN A 167 10.05 14.29 29.99
C GLN A 167 9.35 13.17 29.21
N GLY A 168 9.45 13.15 27.88
CA GLY A 168 8.77 12.18 27.01
C GLY A 168 7.38 12.61 26.52
N VAL A 169 6.71 13.53 27.22
CA VAL A 169 5.38 14.00 26.80
C VAL A 169 5.45 14.90 25.56
N PRO A 170 6.40 15.85 25.43
CA PRO A 170 6.55 16.64 24.20
C PRO A 170 6.77 15.78 22.95
N GLU A 171 7.49 14.68 23.09
CA GLU A 171 7.76 13.71 22.04
C GLU A 171 6.47 13.05 21.53
N ASN A 172 5.54 12.71 22.42
CA ASN A 172 4.22 12.17 22.05
C ASN A 172 3.37 13.19 21.27
N TYR A 173 3.41 14.47 21.65
CA TYR A 173 2.73 15.53 20.90
C TYR A 173 3.36 15.73 19.51
N LEU A 174 4.69 15.63 19.40
CA LEU A 174 5.38 15.65 18.11
C LEU A 174 5.02 14.41 17.26
N GLU A 175 4.81 13.25 17.88
CA GLU A 175 4.41 12.02 17.20
C GLU A 175 3.01 12.14 16.63
N ALA A 176 2.07 12.67 17.41
CA ALA A 176 0.71 12.97 16.95
C ALA A 176 0.71 13.94 15.75
N ARG A 177 1.63 14.90 15.70
CA ARG A 177 1.85 15.78 14.53
C ARG A 177 2.57 15.11 13.36
N GLY A 178 3.22 13.96 13.58
CA GLY A 178 4.10 13.32 12.59
C GLY A 178 5.47 14.00 12.42
N ALA A 179 5.91 14.80 13.40
CA ALA A 179 7.20 15.49 13.41
C ALA A 179 8.20 14.89 14.42
N HIS A 180 7.89 13.72 14.99
CA HIS A 180 8.73 13.02 15.95
C HIS A 180 9.94 12.39 15.26
N THR A 181 11.13 12.64 15.82
CA THR A 181 12.39 12.06 15.33
C THR A 181 12.88 11.00 16.32
N ILE A 182 12.69 9.73 15.97
CA ILE A 182 13.25 8.60 16.72
C ILE A 182 14.70 8.43 16.29
N LEU A 183 15.65 8.62 17.21
CA LEU A 183 17.04 8.25 16.99
C LEU A 183 17.13 6.72 16.89
N LYS A 184 17.80 6.23 15.85
CA LYS A 184 18.05 4.80 15.61
C LYS A 184 19.51 4.47 15.80
#